data_AF-A0A933RTP9-F1
#
_entry.id   AF-A0A933RTP9-F1
#
_cell.length_a   1.000
_cell.length_b   1.000
_cell.length_c   1.000
_cell.angle_alpha   90.00
_cell.angle_beta   90.00
_cell.angle_gamma   90.00
#
_symmetry.space_group_name_H-M   'P 1'
#
loop_
_entity.id
_entity.type
_entity.pdbx_description
1 polymer ?
#
loop_
_entity_poly.entity_id
_entity_poly.type
_entity_poly.pdbx_seq_one_letter_code
_entity_poly.pdbx_strand_id
1 'polypeptide(L)'
;MVDDVTRGQTIPQPPEIFSIPSALVEQWGEIPQNERLQFPLTRQDVDHLLLGLLRSLEAQATLERIVVDWSNGRLEQANLSLAEFRRQNVDAQNNIRQLVSAVMASALRERKNV
;
A
#
# COMPACT_ATOMS: atom_id res chain seq x y z
N MET A 1 -13.58 22.89 -37.50
CA MET A 1 -13.88 21.64 -36.79
C MET A 1 -12.58 20.86 -36.68
N VAL A 2 -11.85 21.05 -35.59
CA VAL A 2 -10.67 20.26 -35.24
C VAL A 2 -11.01 19.61 -33.91
N ASP A 3 -11.56 18.41 -34.04
CA ASP A 3 -11.47 17.27 -33.14
C ASP A 3 -11.55 17.51 -31.63
N ASP A 4 -12.78 17.32 -31.16
CA ASP A 4 -13.29 17.06 -29.81
C ASP A 4 -12.71 15.75 -29.17
N VAL A 5 -11.49 15.35 -29.55
CA VAL A 5 -10.89 14.02 -29.26
C VAL A 5 -9.87 14.06 -28.12
N THR A 6 -9.45 15.23 -27.64
CA THR A 6 -8.70 15.36 -26.38
C THR A 6 -9.61 15.38 -25.15
N ARG A 7 -10.58 14.46 -25.06
CA ARG A 7 -11.17 14.12 -23.76
C ARG A 7 -10.10 13.36 -22.98
N GLY A 8 -9.28 14.14 -22.29
CA GLY A 8 -8.13 13.69 -21.54
C GLY A 8 -8.48 12.48 -20.68
N GLN A 9 -7.93 11.32 -21.06
CA GLN A 9 -7.81 10.20 -20.16
C GLN A 9 -6.99 10.70 -18.98
N THR A 10 -7.70 10.99 -17.89
CA THR A 10 -7.12 11.58 -16.69
C THR A 10 -6.26 10.50 -16.08
N ILE A 11 -4.93 10.65 -16.20
CA ILE A 11 -3.97 9.73 -15.60
C ILE A 11 -4.31 9.65 -14.11
N PRO A 12 -4.67 8.46 -13.58
CA PRO A 12 -5.06 8.34 -12.18
C PRO A 12 -3.89 8.75 -11.30
N GLN A 13 -4.14 9.70 -10.39
CA GLN A 13 -3.14 10.14 -9.43
C GLN A 13 -2.94 9.05 -8.38
N PRO A 14 -1.69 8.82 -7.93
CA PRO A 14 -1.46 7.92 -6.81
C PRO A 14 -2.13 8.48 -5.53
N PRO A 15 -2.59 7.61 -4.64
CA PRO A 15 -3.08 8.01 -3.33
C PRO A 15 -1.97 8.65 -2.50
N GLU A 16 -2.35 9.38 -1.47
CA GLU A 16 -1.39 9.88 -0.49
C GLU A 16 -0.71 8.72 0.24
N ILE A 17 0.59 8.82 0.46
CA ILE A 17 1.36 7.79 1.16
C ILE A 17 1.08 7.92 2.66
N PHE A 18 0.56 6.85 3.26
CA PHE A 18 0.43 6.76 4.70
C PHE A 18 1.82 6.70 5.34
N SER A 19 2.13 7.68 6.18
CA SER A 19 3.37 7.70 6.96
C SER A 19 3.13 7.12 8.36
N ILE A 20 3.98 6.19 8.76
CA ILE A 20 4.01 5.70 10.14
C ILE A 20 4.59 6.82 11.01
N PRO A 21 3.94 7.19 12.14
CA PRO A 21 4.49 8.19 13.05
C PRO A 21 5.87 7.80 13.57
N SER A 22 6.86 8.70 13.48
CA SER A 22 8.24 8.42 13.91
C SER A 22 8.34 8.04 15.39
N ALA A 23 7.57 8.72 16.25
CA ALA A 23 7.50 8.42 17.68
C ALA A 23 7.07 6.97 17.98
N LEU A 24 6.29 6.36 17.08
CA LEU A 24 5.85 4.97 17.20
C LEU A 24 7.00 4.01 16.86
N VAL A 25 7.75 4.32 15.81
CA VAL A 25 8.93 3.55 15.36
C VAL A 25 10.02 3.58 16.41
N GLU A 26 10.28 4.75 17.01
CA GLU A 26 11.27 4.93 18.07
C GLU A 26 10.94 4.07 19.29
N GLN A 27 9.69 4.16 19.79
CA GLN A 27 9.23 3.36 20.92
C GLN A 27 9.25 1.85 20.62
N TRP A 28 8.94 1.45 19.39
CA TRP A 28 9.04 0.05 18.98
C TRP A 28 10.48 -0.48 19.07
N GLY A 29 11.47 0.35 18.73
CA GLY A 29 12.88 0.01 18.86
C GLY A 29 13.36 -0.22 20.30
N GLU A 30 12.60 0.25 21.30
CA GLU A 30 12.90 0.02 22.71
C GLU A 30 12.45 -1.34 23.23
N ILE A 31 11.63 -2.07 22.46
CA ILE A 31 11.14 -3.39 22.85
C ILE A 31 12.29 -4.39 22.69
N PRO A 32 12.72 -5.08 23.78
CA PRO A 32 13.75 -6.11 23.72
C PRO A 32 13.40 -7.22 22.73
N GLN A 33 14.38 -7.65 21.92
CA GLN A 33 14.17 -8.66 20.88
C GLN A 33 13.73 -10.04 21.41
N ASN A 34 14.00 -10.32 22.68
CA ASN A 34 13.65 -11.56 23.36
C ASN A 34 12.30 -11.49 24.09
N GLU A 35 11.64 -10.33 24.11
CA GLU A 35 10.35 -10.16 24.76
C GLU A 35 9.23 -10.75 23.90
N ARG A 36 8.39 -11.59 24.52
CA ARG A 36 7.17 -12.09 23.87
C ARG A 36 6.01 -11.19 24.24
N LEU A 37 5.47 -10.51 23.25
CA LEU A 37 4.31 -9.65 23.41
C LEU A 37 3.04 -10.42 23.08
N GLN A 38 2.03 -10.31 23.95
CA GLN A 38 0.70 -10.86 23.74
C GLN A 38 -0.28 -9.71 23.69
N PHE A 39 -0.77 -9.37 22.50
CA PHE A 39 -1.81 -8.36 22.33
C PHE A 39 -2.84 -8.89 21.33
N PRO A 40 -4.12 -8.51 21.49
CA PRO A 40 -5.16 -8.91 20.56
C PRO A 40 -4.98 -8.18 19.22
N LEU A 41 -5.21 -8.89 18.12
CA LEU A 41 -5.43 -8.26 16.82
C LEU A 41 -6.90 -7.95 16.65
N THR A 42 -7.20 -6.75 16.18
CA THR A 42 -8.56 -6.40 15.80
C THR A 42 -8.89 -6.98 14.43
N ARG A 43 -10.18 -7.13 14.14
CA ARG A 43 -10.65 -7.48 12.79
C ARG A 43 -10.10 -6.51 11.73
N GLN A 44 -10.08 -5.22 12.06
CA GLN A 44 -9.61 -4.18 11.14
C GLN A 44 -8.13 -4.37 10.77
N ASP A 45 -7.29 -4.82 11.71
CA ASP A 45 -5.87 -5.12 11.43
C ASP A 45 -5.75 -6.25 10.39
N VAL A 46 -6.57 -7.29 10.55
CA VAL A 46 -6.63 -8.41 9.59
C VAL A 46 -7.19 -7.94 8.24
N ASP A 47 -8.20 -7.07 8.22
CA ASP A 47 -8.73 -6.50 6.99
C ASP A 47 -7.66 -5.69 6.24
N HIS A 48 -6.84 -4.90 6.95
CA HIS A 48 -5.69 -4.21 6.36
C HIS A 48 -4.67 -5.18 5.76
N LEU A 49 -4.36 -6.30 6.42
CA LEU A 49 -3.50 -7.33 5.85
C LEU A 49 -4.09 -7.90 4.55
N LEU A 50 -5.35 -8.33 4.59
CA LEU A 50 -6.02 -8.98 3.46
C LEU A 50 -6.15 -8.03 2.27
N LEU A 51 -6.58 -6.79 2.51
CA LEU A 51 -6.68 -5.77 1.47
C LEU A 51 -5.30 -5.41 0.91
N GLY A 52 -4.27 -5.30 1.75
CA GLY A 52 -2.90 -5.07 1.30
C GLY A 52 -2.40 -6.16 0.35
N LEU A 53 -2.65 -7.43 0.69
CA LEU A 53 -2.27 -8.57 -0.15
C LEU A 53 -3.05 -8.62 -1.46
N LEU A 54 -4.37 -8.43 -1.42
CA LEU A 54 -5.21 -8.42 -2.63
C LEU A 54 -4.81 -7.30 -3.59
N ARG A 55 -4.60 -6.08 -3.07
CA ARG A 55 -4.14 -4.94 -3.88
C ARG A 55 -2.74 -5.15 -4.44
N SER A 56 -1.86 -5.84 -3.72
CA SER A 56 -0.53 -6.22 -4.22
C SER A 56 -0.63 -7.17 -5.41
N LEU A 57 -1.52 -8.16 -5.36
CA LEU A 57 -1.77 -9.06 -6.49
C LEU A 57 -2.35 -8.32 -7.70
N GLU A 58 -3.30 -7.41 -7.49
CA GLU A 58 -3.83 -6.56 -8.56
C GLU A 58 -2.73 -5.69 -9.19
N ALA A 59 -1.86 -5.09 -8.37
CA ALA A 59 -0.73 -4.32 -8.85
C ALA A 59 0.24 -5.20 -9.67
N GLN A 60 0.53 -6.42 -9.24
CA GLN A 60 1.38 -7.36 -9.99
C GLN A 60 0.77 -7.71 -11.36
N ALA A 61 -0.53 -8.00 -11.41
CA ALA A 61 -1.22 -8.25 -12.68
C ALA A 61 -1.18 -7.04 -13.63
N THR A 62 -1.31 -5.82 -13.09
CA THR A 62 -1.18 -4.59 -13.88
C THR A 62 0.27 -4.40 -14.36
N LEU A 63 1.26 -4.76 -13.55
CA LEU A 63 2.67 -4.70 -13.93
C LEU A 63 2.98 -5.64 -15.10
N GLU A 64 2.45 -6.86 -15.09
CA GLU A 64 2.57 -7.80 -16.21
C GLU A 64 1.97 -7.22 -17.50
N ARG A 65 0.80 -6.57 -17.39
CA ARG A 65 0.16 -5.90 -18.54
C ARG A 65 1.05 -4.79 -19.11
N ILE A 66 1.71 -4.00 -18.27
CA ILE A 66 2.65 -2.96 -18.73
C ILE A 66 3.77 -3.58 -19.57
N VAL A 67 4.36 -4.68 -19.11
CA VAL A 67 5.44 -5.37 -19.83
C VAL A 67 4.96 -5.86 -21.20
N VAL A 68 3.76 -6.44 -21.26
CA VAL A 68 3.15 -6.91 -22.51
C VAL A 68 2.84 -5.74 -23.47
N ASP A 69 2.27 -4.65 -22.99
CA ASP A 69 1.96 -3.49 -23.84
C ASP A 69 3.24 -2.81 -24.34
N TRP A 70 4.23 -2.66 -23.46
CA TRP A 70 5.53 -2.11 -23.82
C TRP A 70 6.25 -2.97 -24.87
N SER A 71 6.27 -4.30 -24.70
CA SER A 71 6.92 -5.20 -25.66
C SER A 71 6.25 -5.23 -27.04
N ASN A 72 4.97 -4.86 -27.10
CA ASN A 72 4.20 -4.76 -28.34
C ASN A 72 4.21 -3.34 -28.96
N GLY A 73 4.99 -2.40 -28.42
CA GLY A 73 5.05 -1.02 -28.89
C GLY A 73 3.82 -0.17 -28.57
N ARG A 74 2.90 -0.68 -27.73
CA ARG A 74 1.68 0.00 -27.28
C ARG A 74 1.97 0.95 -26.11
N LEU A 75 2.77 1.99 -26.38
CA LEU A 75 3.31 2.87 -25.34
C LEU A 75 2.24 3.67 -24.58
N GLU A 76 1.19 4.10 -25.26
CA GLU A 76 0.09 4.84 -24.61
C GLU A 76 -0.64 3.96 -23.60
N GLN A 77 -0.98 2.72 -23.97
CA GLN A 77 -1.61 1.74 -23.07
C GLN A 77 -0.68 1.35 -21.92
N ALA A 78 0.61 1.21 -22.18
CA ALA A 78 1.61 0.94 -21.14
C ALA A 78 1.67 2.08 -20.10
N ASN A 79 1.62 3.34 -20.54
CA ASN A 79 1.63 4.50 -19.64
C ASN A 79 0.36 4.61 -18.78
N LEU A 80 -0.80 4.29 -19.33
CA LEU A 80 -2.05 4.24 -18.57
C LEU A 80 -2.01 3.13 -17.52
N SER A 81 -1.54 1.94 -17.91
CA SER A 81 -1.36 0.81 -17.00
C SER A 81 -0.32 1.12 -15.92
N LEU A 82 0.74 1.87 -16.23
CA LEU A 82 1.74 2.31 -15.25
C LEU A 82 1.15 3.23 -14.19
N ALA A 83 0.26 4.15 -14.57
CA ALA A 83 -0.41 5.02 -13.62
C ALA A 83 -1.32 4.23 -12.68
N GLU A 84 -2.09 3.28 -13.22
CA GLU A 84 -2.95 2.42 -12.41
C GLU A 84 -2.14 1.51 -11.48
N PHE A 85 -1.03 0.93 -11.97
CA PHE A 85 -0.10 0.16 -11.14
C PHE A 85 0.40 0.99 -9.96
N ARG A 86 0.85 2.24 -10.20
CA ARG A 86 1.34 3.12 -9.13
C ARG A 86 0.27 3.36 -8.08
N ARG A 87 -0.98 3.58 -8.51
CA ARG A 87 -2.11 3.77 -7.60
C ARG A 87 -2.35 2.54 -6.72
N GLN A 88 -2.52 1.38 -7.35
CA GLN A 88 -2.77 0.10 -6.68
C GLN A 88 -1.62 -0.29 -5.73
N ASN A 89 -0.38 -0.06 -6.15
CA ASN A 89 0.80 -0.37 -5.34
C ASN A 89 0.89 0.52 -4.10
N VAL A 90 0.59 1.82 -4.22
CA VAL A 90 0.56 2.71 -3.05
C VAL A 90 -0.59 2.33 -2.11
N ASP A 91 -1.77 2.00 -2.63
CA ASP A 91 -2.89 1.51 -1.82
C ASP A 91 -2.54 0.22 -1.07
N ALA A 92 -1.89 -0.73 -1.74
CA ALA A 92 -1.40 -1.97 -1.13
C ALA A 92 -0.42 -1.68 0.01
N GLN A 93 0.59 -0.85 -0.26
CA GLN A 93 1.59 -0.47 0.74
C GLN A 93 0.97 0.29 1.91
N ASN A 94 -0.01 1.15 1.68
CA ASN A 94 -0.68 1.90 2.74
C ASN A 94 -1.43 0.98 3.70
N ASN A 95 -2.15 -0.02 3.18
CA ASN A 95 -2.81 -1.02 4.01
C ASN A 95 -1.80 -1.82 4.84
N ILE A 96 -0.67 -2.22 4.25
CA ILE A 96 0.40 -2.90 5.00
C ILE A 96 0.98 -1.98 6.09
N ARG A 97 1.25 -0.71 5.78
CA ARG A 97 1.76 0.25 6.76
C ARG A 97 0.76 0.50 7.90
N GLN A 98 -0.54 0.53 7.61
CA GLN A 98 -1.59 0.67 8.62
C GLN A 98 -1.62 -0.53 9.57
N LEU A 99 -1.56 -1.76 9.05
CA LEU A 99 -1.40 -2.97 9.87
C LEU A 99 -0.15 -2.89 10.75
N VAL A 100 1.01 -2.58 10.17
CA VAL A 100 2.28 -2.52 10.91
C VAL A 100 2.20 -1.45 12.00
N SER A 101 1.62 -0.28 11.69
CA SER A 101 1.38 0.77 12.69
C SER A 101 0.45 0.30 13.81
N ALA A 102 -0.61 -0.45 13.51
CA ALA A 102 -1.52 -0.97 14.52
C ALA A 102 -0.87 -2.03 15.41
N VAL A 103 -0.05 -2.90 14.84
CA VAL A 103 0.77 -3.88 15.56
C VAL A 103 1.72 -3.18 16.53
N MET A 104 2.46 -2.16 16.05
CA MET A 104 3.36 -1.40 16.91
C MET A 104 2.62 -0.68 18.04
N ALA A 105 1.49 -0.05 17.74
CA ALA A 105 0.69 0.65 18.74
C ALA A 105 0.10 -0.30 19.79
N SER A 106 -0.31 -1.51 19.38
CA SER A 106 -0.90 -2.50 20.28
C SER A 106 0.14 -3.09 21.23
N ALA A 107 1.33 -3.41 20.72
CA ALA A 107 2.45 -3.85 21.55
C ALA A 107 2.87 -2.81 22.59
N LEU A 108 2.98 -1.55 22.19
CA LEU A 108 3.37 -0.47 23.09
C LEU A 108 2.30 -0.18 24.14
N ARG A 109 1.02 -0.39 23.82
CA ARG A 109 -0.08 -0.30 24.78
C ARG A 109 0.02 -1.41 25.83
N GLU A 110 0.29 -2.64 25.39
CA GLU A 110 0.44 -3.78 26.31
C GLU A 110 1.59 -3.54 27.29
N ARG A 111 2.75 -3.07 26.80
CA ARG A 111 3.90 -2.74 27.64
C ARG A 111 3.62 -1.68 28.71
N LYS A 112 2.66 -0.76 28.48
CA LYS A 112 2.27 0.25 29.48
C LYS A 112 1.32 -0.30 30.56
N ASN A 113 0.68 -1.43 30.28
CA ASN A 113 -0.29 -2.07 31.19
C ASN A 113 0.33 -3.20 32.03
N VAL A 114 1.57 -3.61 31.71
CA VAL A 114 2.42 -4.51 32.51
C VAL A 114 3.28 -3.69 33.46
#